data_AF-A0A258ETJ7-F1
#
_entry.id   AF-A0A258ETJ7-F1
#
_cell.length_a   1.000
_cell.length_b   1.000
_cell.length_c   1.000
_cell.angle_alpha   90.00
_cell.angle_beta   90.00
_cell.angle_gamma   90.00
#
_symmetry.space_group_name_H-M   'P 1'
#
loop_
_entity.id
_entity.type
_entity.pdbx_description
1 polymer ?
#
loop_
_entity_poly.entity_id
_entity_poly.type
_entity_poly.pdbx_seq_one_letter_code
_entity_poly.pdbx_strand_id
1 'polypeptide(L)' 'MTRTVYVNGDYLPETEAKVSIFDRGFLMADGVYEVTSVLDGKLIDFDGHVRRLERSLRE' A
#
# COMPACT_ATOMS: atom_id res chain seq x y z
N MET A 1 10.77 16.64 -4.26
CA MET A 1 9.40 16.46 -3.78
C MET A 1 9.35 15.14 -3.06
N THR A 2 8.84 15.11 -1.83
CA THR A 2 8.59 13.86 -1.09
C THR A 2 7.34 13.18 -1.65
N ARG A 3 7.30 11.85 -1.61
CA ARG A 3 6.08 11.12 -2.02
C ARG A 3 4.93 11.37 -1.02
N THR A 4 3.70 11.25 -1.48
CA THR A 4 2.51 11.27 -0.62
C THR A 4 2.16 9.85 -0.18
N VAL A 5 1.91 9.66 1.11
CA VAL A 5 1.53 8.37 1.71
C VAL A 5 0.19 8.54 2.43
N TYR A 6 -0.70 7.57 2.28
CA TYR A 6 -1.92 7.49 3.09
C TYR A 6 -1.71 6.47 4.20
N VAL A 7 -1.76 6.90 5.46
CA VAL A 7 -1.57 6.04 6.63
C VAL A 7 -2.34 6.59 7.83
N ASN A 8 -2.92 5.72 8.65
CA ASN A 8 -3.70 6.09 9.85
C ASN A 8 -4.84 7.11 9.61
N GLY A 9 -5.40 7.16 8.39
CA GLY A 9 -6.51 8.06 8.04
C GLY A 9 -6.10 9.37 7.37
N ASP A 10 -4.80 9.65 7.25
CA ASP A 10 -4.28 10.94 6.76
C ASP A 10 -3.36 10.79 5.54
N TYR A 11 -3.38 11.79 4.65
CA TYR A 11 -2.40 11.96 3.59
C TYR A 11 -1.23 12.80 4.10
N LEU A 12 -0.02 12.23 4.10
CA LEU A 12 1.19 12.84 4.67
C LEU A 12 2.36 12.78 3.67
N PRO A 13 3.37 13.66 3.80
CA PRO A 13 4.69 13.43 3.20
C PRO A 13 5.30 12.11 3.70
N GLU A 14 6.00 11.37 2.82
CA GLU A 14 6.60 10.08 3.17
C GLU A 14 7.57 10.14 4.37
N THR A 15 8.17 11.31 4.61
CA THR A 15 9.08 11.58 5.73
C THR A 15 8.38 11.68 7.09
N GLU A 16 7.06 11.85 7.12
CA GLU A 16 6.26 11.99 8.33
C GLU A 16 5.39 10.76 8.61
N ALA A 17 5.21 9.88 7.62
CA ALA A 17 4.43 8.65 7.74
C ALA A 17 5.04 7.69 8.78
N LYS A 18 4.19 7.16 9.68
CA LYS A 18 4.60 6.27 10.77
C LYS A 18 3.66 5.08 10.88
N VAL A 19 4.25 3.90 11.11
CA VAL A 19 3.56 2.67 11.51
C VAL A 19 4.03 2.32 12.92
N SER A 20 3.16 1.71 13.73
CA SER A 20 3.53 1.25 15.07
C SER A 20 4.59 0.16 14.99
N ILE A 21 5.58 0.19 15.90
CA ILE A 21 6.52 -0.93 16.03
C ILE A 21 5.84 -2.24 16.50
N PHE A 22 4.61 -2.14 17.02
CA PHE A 22 3.79 -3.27 17.43
C PHE A 22 2.80 -3.72 16.34
N ASP A 23 2.90 -3.17 15.13
CA ASP A 23 2.11 -3.62 13.99
C ASP A 23 2.41 -5.10 13.69
N ARG A 24 1.36 -5.90 13.45
CA ARG A 24 1.50 -7.34 13.23
C ARG A 24 2.25 -7.64 11.92
N GLY A 25 2.05 -6.82 10.89
CA GLY A 25 2.80 -6.90 9.64
C GLY A 25 4.29 -6.63 9.83
N PHE A 26 4.65 -5.75 10.75
CA PHE A 26 6.05 -5.53 11.12
C PHE A 26 6.62 -6.66 11.98
N LEU A 27 5.92 -7.07 13.03
CA LEU A 27 6.40 -8.04 14.01
C LEU A 27 6.44 -9.49 13.50
N MET A 28 5.50 -9.86 12.62
CA MET A 28 5.26 -11.25 12.21
C MET A 28 5.35 -11.46 10.69
N ALA A 29 5.71 -10.42 9.93
CA ALA A 29 5.61 -10.42 8.47
C ALA A 29 4.19 -10.76 7.96
N ASP A 30 3.18 -10.48 8.79
CA ASP A 30 1.77 -10.73 8.49
C ASP A 30 1.18 -9.55 7.72
N GLY A 31 1.52 -9.47 6.44
CA GLY A 31 1.05 -8.41 5.57
C GLY A 31 1.14 -8.81 4.11
N VAL A 32 0.24 -8.24 3.30
CA VAL A 32 0.27 -8.37 1.85
C VAL A 32 0.46 -6.99 1.23
N TYR A 33 1.06 -6.95 0.05
CA TYR A 33 1.24 -5.71 -0.71
C TYR A 33 0.88 -5.92 -2.18
N GLU A 34 0.58 -4.82 -2.85
CA GLU A 34 0.35 -4.78 -4.29
C GLU A 34 0.90 -3.47 -4.85
N VAL A 35 1.28 -3.45 -6.13
CA VAL A 35 1.83 -2.26 -6.80
C VAL A 35 1.23 -2.13 -8.19
N THR A 36 0.71 -0.96 -8.52
CA THR A 36 0.26 -0.59 -9.87
C THR A 36 1.00 0.66 -10.34
N SER A 37 1.21 0.77 -11.65
CA SER A 37 1.85 1.93 -12.26
C SER A 37 0.82 2.91 -12.81
N VAL A 38 1.15 4.20 -12.74
CA VAL A 38 0.39 5.27 -13.41
C VAL A 38 1.23 5.80 -14.56
N LEU A 39 0.71 5.71 -15.79
CA LEU A 39 1.31 6.28 -16.99
C LEU A 39 0.27 7.20 -17.64
N ASP A 40 0.66 8.42 -17.99
CA ASP A 40 -0.23 9.43 -18.58
C ASP A 40 -1.56 9.62 -17.83
N GLY A 41 -1.50 9.60 -16.49
CA GLY A 41 -2.66 9.77 -15.61
C GLY A 41 -3.60 8.57 -15.55
N LYS A 42 -3.22 7.41 -16.10
CA LYS A 42 -4.01 6.17 -16.11
C LYS A 42 -3.32 5.06 -15.34
N LEU A 43 -4.10 4.32 -14.55
CA LEU A 43 -3.64 3.11 -13.90
C LEU A 43 -3.49 1.99 -14.93
N ILE A 44 -2.36 1.29 -14.89
CA ILE A 44 -2.06 0.18 -15.79
C ILE A 44 -2.45 -1.15 -15.14
N ASP A 45 -3.16 -2.00 -15.90
CA ASP A 45 -3.59 -3.35 -15.51
C ASP A 45 -4.29 -3.44 -14.15
N PHE A 46 -4.94 -2.35 -13.72
CA PHE A 46 -5.47 -2.18 -12.35
C PHE A 46 -6.40 -3.33 -11.91
N ASP A 47 -7.31 -3.76 -12.79
CA ASP A 47 -8.25 -4.84 -12.50
C ASP A 47 -7.54 -6.16 -12.13
N GLY A 48 -6.39 -6.44 -12.76
CA GLY A 48 -5.58 -7.60 -12.44
C GLY A 48 -4.95 -7.50 -11.05
N HIS A 49 -4.39 -6.32 -10.74
CA HIS A 49 -3.79 -6.03 -9.43
C HIS A 49 -4.82 -6.10 -8.30
N VAL A 50 -6.01 -5.51 -8.46
CA VAL A 50 -7.06 -5.57 -7.42
C VAL A 50 -7.53 -7.00 -7.19
N ARG A 51 -7.76 -7.78 -8.24
CA ARG A 51 -8.13 -9.20 -8.10
C ARG A 51 -7.07 -10.02 -7.36
N ARG A 52 -5.79 -9.74 -7.61
CA ARG A 52 -4.69 -10.42 -6.92
C ARG A 52 -4.62 -10.02 -5.45
N LEU A 53 -4.72 -8.73 -5.15
CA LEU A 53 -4.77 -8.22 -3.77
C LEU A 53 -5.92 -8.84 -2.98
N GLU A 54 -7.13 -8.87 -3.54
CA GLU A 54 -8.28 -9.51 -2.90
C GLU A 54 -8.08 -11.00 -2.64
N ARG A 55 -7.41 -11.73 -3.55
CA ARG A 55 -7.06 -13.13 -3.32
C ARG A 55 -6.07 -13.26 -2.18
N SER A 56 -4.99 -12.49 -2.21
CA SER A 56 -3.93 -12.52 -1.18
C SER A 56 -4.43 -12.16 0.22
N LEU A 57 -5.42 -11.27 0.33
CA LEU A 57 -6.08 -10.95 1.61
C LEU A 57 -6.91 -12.10 2.22
N ARG A 58 -7.16 -13.18 1.46
CA ARG A 58 -7.94 -14.35 1.90
C ARG A 58 -7.08 -15.59 2.19
N GLU A 59 -5.77 -15.49 2.01
CA GLU A 59 -4.79 -16.56 2.29
C GLU A 59 -4.31 -16.49 3.75
#